data_AF-A0A6A4NP53-F1
#
_entry.id   AF-A0A6A4NP53-F1
#
_cell.length_a   1.000
_cell.length_b   1.000
_cell.length_c   1.000
_cell.angle_alpha   90.00
_cell.angle_beta   90.00
_cell.angle_gamma   90.00
#
_symmetry.space_group_name_H-M   'P 1'
#
loop_
_entity.id
_entity.type
_entity.pdbx_description
1 polymer ?
#
loop_
_entity_poly.entity_id
_entity_poly.type
_entity_poly.pdbx_seq_one_letter_code
_entity_poly.pdbx_strand_id
1 'polypeptide(L)'
;MASKSNTVEEEEEELTLPTDEYEALISTTDVELLKRAWRNEKSAPEILRFESDLINRVTEQIQLMEETVEENSTDDADPLSLSLYQMDLDRTLFLLRSYLRVRIQKIEKYMFHIRKTEELWNRLSKEEKKFTRGKDYLLQFSFVPSKNLFSLQV
;
A
#
# COMPACT_ATOMS: atom_id res chain seq x y z
N MET A 1 40.21 -28.25 -54.23
CA MET A 1 39.74 -27.61 -52.98
C MET A 1 38.55 -26.74 -53.34
N ALA A 2 37.34 -27.18 -53.02
CA ALA A 2 36.14 -26.37 -53.12
C ALA A 2 35.31 -26.67 -51.87
N SER A 3 35.40 -25.77 -50.90
CA SER A 3 34.61 -25.83 -49.66
C SER A 3 33.17 -25.43 -49.99
N LYS A 4 32.22 -26.33 -49.76
CA LYS A 4 30.80 -25.97 -49.71
C LYS A 4 30.49 -25.53 -48.28
N SER A 5 30.18 -24.25 -48.12
CA SER A 5 29.60 -23.71 -46.90
C SER A 5 28.19 -24.27 -46.75
N ASN A 6 27.95 -25.01 -45.67
CA ASN A 6 26.63 -25.49 -45.30
C ASN A 6 25.98 -24.40 -44.43
N THR A 7 25.03 -23.66 -44.98
CA THR A 7 24.21 -22.72 -44.21
C THR A 7 23.10 -23.54 -43.56
N VAL A 8 23.15 -23.66 -42.24
CA VAL A 8 22.03 -24.19 -41.45
C VAL A 8 21.10 -22.99 -41.23
N GLU A 9 19.95 -23.02 -41.89
CA GLU A 9 18.84 -22.11 -41.60
C GLU A 9 18.20 -22.60 -40.30
N GLU A 10 18.46 -21.90 -39.19
CA GLU A 10 17.74 -22.08 -37.93
C GLU A 10 16.37 -21.40 -38.10
N GLU A 11 15.31 -22.20 -38.24
CA GLU A 11 13.93 -21.71 -38.14
C GLU A 11 13.67 -21.33 -36.67
N GLU A 12 13.68 -20.02 -36.37
CA GLU A 12 13.21 -19.48 -35.10
C GLU A 12 11.70 -19.74 -34.99
N GLU A 13 11.33 -20.80 -34.27
CA GLU A 13 9.95 -21.10 -33.91
C GLU A 13 9.44 -20.01 -32.95
N GLU A 14 8.80 -18.98 -33.50
CA GLU A 14 8.19 -17.88 -32.75
C GLU A 14 7.08 -18.44 -31.86
N LEU A 15 7.39 -18.64 -30.58
CA LEU A 15 6.46 -19.11 -29.56
C LEU A 15 5.39 -18.03 -29.30
N THR A 16 4.34 -17.99 -30.12
CA THR A 16 3.19 -17.12 -29.90
C THR A 16 2.29 -17.75 -28.83
N LEU A 17 2.55 -17.43 -27.56
CA LEU A 17 1.63 -17.79 -26.48
C LEU A 17 0.26 -17.13 -26.71
N PRO A 18 -0.86 -17.82 -26.44
CA PRO A 18 -2.19 -17.22 -26.54
C PRO A 18 -2.30 -15.98 -25.68
N THR A 19 -2.77 -14.87 -26.25
CA THR A 19 -2.90 -13.56 -25.58
C THR A 19 -3.68 -13.67 -24.25
N ASP A 20 -4.67 -14.54 -24.18
CA ASP A 20 -5.49 -14.76 -22.98
C ASP A 20 -4.69 -15.42 -21.83
N GLU A 21 -3.73 -16.28 -22.13
CA GLU A 21 -2.83 -16.87 -21.13
C GLU A 21 -1.77 -15.86 -20.67
N TYR A 22 -1.30 -14.97 -21.56
CA TYR A 22 -0.42 -13.85 -21.22
C TYR A 22 -1.13 -12.84 -20.31
N GLU A 23 -2.37 -12.47 -20.61
CA GLU A 23 -3.18 -11.60 -19.76
C GLU A 23 -3.52 -12.23 -18.40
N ALA A 24 -3.77 -13.54 -18.35
CA ALA A 24 -3.97 -14.26 -17.09
C ALA A 24 -2.69 -14.33 -16.24
N LEU A 25 -1.51 -14.53 -16.86
CA LEU A 25 -0.21 -14.44 -16.20
C LEU A 25 0.11 -13.02 -15.71
N ILE A 26 -0.41 -11.99 -16.40
CA ILE A 26 -0.28 -10.57 -16.04
C ILE A 26 -1.43 -10.09 -15.16
N SER A 27 -2.33 -10.98 -14.71
CA SER A 27 -3.36 -10.61 -13.74
C SER A 27 -2.69 -9.86 -12.59
N THR A 28 -2.98 -8.56 -12.53
CA THR A 28 -2.16 -7.66 -11.74
C THR A 28 -2.49 -7.95 -10.29
N THR A 29 -1.57 -8.60 -9.58
CA THR A 29 -1.80 -8.98 -8.19
C THR A 29 -2.16 -7.75 -7.37
N ASP A 30 -2.99 -7.92 -6.33
CA ASP A 30 -3.35 -6.80 -5.46
C ASP A 30 -2.10 -6.15 -4.84
N VAL A 31 -1.01 -6.92 -4.67
CA VAL A 31 0.31 -6.40 -4.27
C VAL A 31 0.90 -5.44 -5.30
N GLU A 32 0.83 -5.73 -6.60
CA GLU A 32 1.30 -4.82 -7.65
C GLU A 32 0.44 -3.55 -7.77
N LEU A 33 -0.88 -3.70 -7.61
CA LEU A 33 -1.80 -2.56 -7.52
C LEU A 33 -1.46 -1.68 -6.30
N LEU A 34 -1.16 -2.29 -5.15
CA LEU A 34 -0.74 -1.57 -3.95
C LEU A 34 0.61 -0.87 -4.15
N LYS A 35 1.59 -1.51 -4.80
CA LYS A 35 2.88 -0.87 -5.15
C LYS A 35 2.66 0.35 -6.03
N ARG A 36 1.74 0.28 -6.98
CA ARG A 36 1.38 1.42 -7.84
C ARG A 36 0.71 2.53 -7.05
N ALA A 37 -0.30 2.22 -6.23
CA ALA A 37 -0.97 3.18 -5.37
C ALA A 37 0.02 3.87 -4.42
N TRP A 38 0.93 3.10 -3.82
CA TRP A 38 2.00 3.60 -2.95
C TRP A 38 2.96 4.56 -3.67
N ARG A 39 3.44 4.21 -4.86
CA ARG A 39 4.31 5.10 -5.66
C ARG A 39 3.59 6.39 -6.03
N ASN A 40 2.36 6.29 -6.52
CA ASN A 40 1.56 7.43 -6.91
C ASN A 40 1.32 8.37 -5.72
N GLU A 41 0.95 7.81 -4.56
CA GLU A 41 0.75 8.59 -3.34
C GLU A 41 2.05 9.27 -2.91
N LYS A 42 3.21 8.60 -2.93
CA LYS A 42 4.48 9.24 -2.58
C LYS A 42 4.86 10.39 -3.51
N SER A 43 4.56 10.27 -4.80
CA SER A 43 4.94 11.26 -5.81
C SER A 43 3.96 12.41 -5.95
N ALA A 44 2.71 12.24 -5.53
CA ALA A 44 1.70 13.29 -5.62
C ALA A 44 1.89 14.36 -4.52
N PRO A 45 1.78 15.67 -4.84
CA PRO A 45 1.83 16.74 -3.84
C PRO A 45 0.57 16.80 -2.97
N GLU A 46 -0.58 16.44 -3.55
CA GLU A 46 -1.88 16.36 -2.88
C GLU A 46 -2.24 14.93 -2.47
N ILE A 47 -3.24 14.80 -1.59
CA ILE A 47 -3.77 13.49 -1.16
C ILE A 47 -4.62 12.89 -2.28
N LEU A 48 -4.32 11.64 -2.66
CA LEU A 48 -5.09 10.92 -3.68
C LEU A 48 -6.32 10.26 -3.06
N ARG A 49 -7.21 9.73 -3.91
CA ARG A 49 -8.38 8.96 -3.47
C ARG A 49 -7.94 7.71 -2.72
N PHE A 50 -8.53 7.46 -1.55
CA PHE A 50 -8.30 6.23 -0.81
C PHE A 50 -8.88 5.03 -1.58
N GLU A 51 -8.02 4.08 -1.92
CA GLU A 51 -8.38 2.84 -2.61
C GLU A 51 -8.95 1.80 -1.62
N SER A 52 -10.15 2.03 -1.08
CA SER A 52 -10.75 1.18 -0.03
C SER A 52 -10.80 -0.29 -0.40
N ASP A 53 -11.23 -0.59 -1.61
CA ASP A 53 -11.51 -1.96 -2.03
C ASP A 53 -10.20 -2.74 -2.21
N LEU A 54 -9.16 -2.09 -2.72
CA LEU A 54 -7.82 -2.67 -2.82
C LEU A 54 -7.23 -2.93 -1.44
N ILE A 55 -7.31 -1.95 -0.53
CA ILE A 55 -6.74 -2.07 0.81
C ILE A 55 -7.44 -3.18 1.61
N ASN A 56 -8.76 -3.32 1.47
CA ASN A 56 -9.50 -4.41 2.09
C ASN A 56 -9.03 -5.77 1.57
N ARG A 57 -8.96 -5.98 0.24
CA ARG A 57 -8.48 -7.24 -0.33
C ARG A 57 -7.06 -7.59 0.08
N VAL A 58 -6.15 -6.61 0.08
CA VAL A 58 -4.76 -6.84 0.55
C VAL A 58 -4.73 -7.20 2.03
N THR A 59 -5.57 -6.56 2.86
CA THR A 59 -5.63 -6.87 4.29
C THR A 59 -6.16 -8.29 4.53
N GLU A 60 -7.18 -8.71 3.78
CA GLU A 60 -7.70 -10.08 3.82
C GLU A 60 -6.63 -11.10 3.37
N GLN A 61 -5.91 -10.81 2.28
CA GLN A 61 -4.79 -11.66 1.82
C GLN A 61 -3.69 -11.80 2.87
N ILE A 62 -3.31 -10.69 3.52
CA ILE A 62 -2.32 -10.70 4.61
C ILE A 62 -2.80 -11.60 5.76
N GLN A 63 -4.07 -11.51 6.17
CA GLN A 63 -4.63 -12.34 7.24
C GLN A 63 -4.58 -13.83 6.90
N LEU A 64 -4.94 -14.20 5.67
CA LEU A 64 -4.86 -15.59 5.20
C LEU A 64 -3.40 -16.10 5.16
N MET A 65 -2.46 -15.24 4.76
CA MET A 65 -1.03 -15.57 4.79
C MET A 65 -0.50 -15.74 6.21
N GLU A 66 -0.95 -14.91 7.16
CA GLU A 66 -0.62 -15.04 8.59
C GLU A 66 -1.09 -16.40 9.14
N GLU A 67 -2.35 -16.76 8.91
CA GLU A 67 -2.92 -18.06 9.31
C GLU A 67 -2.14 -19.23 8.68
N THR A 68 -1.83 -19.14 7.39
CA THR A 68 -1.04 -20.17 6.68
C THR A 68 0.34 -20.34 7.30
N VAL A 69 1.02 -19.26 7.66
CA VAL A 69 2.35 -19.34 8.29
C VAL A 69 2.26 -19.94 9.69
N GLU A 70 1.23 -19.58 10.46
CA GLU A 70 1.00 -20.14 11.80
C GLU A 70 0.73 -21.65 11.75
N GLU A 71 -0.13 -22.11 10.84
CA GLU A 71 -0.46 -23.53 10.66
C GLU A 71 0.78 -24.34 10.27
N ASN A 72 1.51 -23.91 9.24
CA ASN A 72 2.69 -24.61 8.75
C ASN A 72 3.86 -24.56 9.75
N SER A 73 3.87 -23.63 10.71
CA SER A 73 4.89 -23.57 11.77
C SER A 73 4.76 -24.71 12.79
N THR A 74 3.59 -25.37 12.83
CA THR A 74 3.32 -26.50 13.73
C THR A 74 3.50 -27.87 13.07
N ASP A 75 3.61 -27.89 11.74
CA ASP A 75 3.75 -29.09 10.92
C ASP A 75 5.22 -29.35 10.56
N ASP A 76 5.56 -30.52 10.02
CA ASP A 76 6.93 -30.90 9.62
C ASP A 76 7.34 -30.22 8.28
N ALA A 77 6.95 -28.96 8.11
CA ALA A 77 7.16 -28.18 6.91
C ALA A 77 8.65 -27.82 6.73
N ASP A 78 9.08 -27.77 5.47
CA ASP A 78 10.44 -27.39 5.12
C ASP A 78 10.78 -25.97 5.66
N PRO A 79 11.82 -25.81 6.50
CA PRO A 79 12.16 -24.53 7.12
C PRO A 79 12.46 -23.42 6.12
N LEU A 80 12.98 -23.75 4.94
CA LEU A 80 13.26 -22.77 3.89
C LEU A 80 11.97 -22.22 3.29
N SER A 81 11.00 -23.09 3.03
CA SER A 81 9.68 -22.71 2.54
C SER A 81 8.94 -21.79 3.52
N LEU A 82 8.94 -22.14 4.82
CA LEU A 82 8.39 -21.29 5.88
C LEU A 82 9.04 -19.90 5.93
N SER A 83 10.37 -19.85 5.86
CA SER A 83 11.11 -18.58 5.84
C SER A 83 10.75 -17.72 4.62
N LEU A 84 10.50 -18.33 3.47
CA LEU A 84 10.11 -17.59 2.26
C LEU A 84 8.72 -16.96 2.41
N TYR A 85 7.74 -17.72 2.92
CA TYR A 85 6.40 -17.20 3.19
C TYR A 85 6.42 -16.04 4.21
N GLN A 86 7.19 -16.18 5.30
CA GLN A 86 7.33 -15.11 6.29
C GLN A 86 7.95 -13.85 5.67
N MET A 87 8.98 -13.99 4.82
CA MET A 87 9.62 -12.86 4.15
C MET A 87 8.66 -12.11 3.22
N ASP A 88 7.82 -12.84 2.47
CA ASP A 88 6.87 -12.22 1.55
C ASP A 88 5.68 -11.57 2.29
N LEU A 89 5.25 -12.16 3.40
CA LEU A 89 4.31 -11.55 4.33
C LEU A 89 4.87 -10.23 4.88
N ASP A 90 6.10 -10.24 5.40
CA ASP A 90 6.75 -9.04 5.96
C ASP A 90 6.90 -7.92 4.93
N ARG A 91 7.26 -8.27 3.68
CA ARG A 91 7.36 -7.32 2.57
C ARG A 91 6.02 -6.68 2.25
N THR A 92 4.94 -7.47 2.21
CA THR A 92 3.59 -6.99 1.90
C THR A 92 3.05 -6.11 3.02
N LEU A 93 3.24 -6.52 4.26
CA LEU A 93 2.92 -5.74 5.46
C LEU A 93 3.68 -4.40 5.49
N PHE A 94 4.98 -4.41 5.20
CA PHE A 94 5.78 -3.19 5.10
C PHE A 94 5.20 -2.23 4.05
N LEU A 95 4.87 -2.75 2.87
CA LEU A 95 4.31 -1.95 1.79
C LEU A 95 2.98 -1.29 2.18
N LEU A 96 2.05 -2.07 2.75
CA LEU A 96 0.76 -1.57 3.23
C LEU A 96 0.95 -0.48 4.31
N ARG A 97 1.78 -0.75 5.31
CA ARG A 97 2.08 0.20 6.38
C ARG A 97 2.73 1.48 5.85
N SER A 98 3.61 1.35 4.86
CA SER A 98 4.28 2.48 4.20
C SER A 98 3.28 3.37 3.46
N TYR A 99 2.34 2.77 2.72
CA TYR A 99 1.25 3.51 2.05
C TYR A 99 0.39 4.30 3.03
N LEU A 100 -0.11 3.64 4.07
CA LEU A 100 -0.94 4.31 5.08
C LEU A 100 -0.17 5.42 5.80
N ARG A 101 1.11 5.19 6.14
CA ARG A 101 1.96 6.20 6.79
C ARG A 101 2.13 7.46 5.94
N VAL A 102 2.41 7.31 4.65
CA VAL A 102 2.57 8.45 3.72
C VAL A 102 1.28 9.28 3.66
N ARG A 103 0.12 8.62 3.61
CA ARG A 103 -1.17 9.30 3.60
C ARG A 103 -1.43 10.08 4.88
N ILE A 104 -1.21 9.47 6.04
CA ILE A 104 -1.35 10.15 7.33
C ILE A 104 -0.43 11.38 7.41
N GLN A 105 0.83 11.27 6.98
CA GLN A 105 1.75 12.41 6.98
C GLN A 105 1.26 13.58 6.10
N LYS A 106 0.70 13.29 4.93
CA LYS A 106 0.09 14.32 4.08
C LYS A 106 -1.15 14.94 4.73
N ILE A 107 -2.00 14.12 5.33
CA ILE A 107 -3.21 14.56 6.02
C ILE A 107 -2.85 15.49 7.18
N GLU A 108 -1.82 15.14 7.97
CA GLU A 108 -1.32 16.00 9.05
C GLU A 108 -0.78 17.33 8.52
N LYS A 109 0.03 17.29 7.46
CA LYS A 109 0.66 18.48 6.88
C LYS A 109 -0.35 19.45 6.29
N TYR A 110 -1.41 18.95 5.65
CA TYR A 110 -2.39 19.75 4.92
C TYR A 110 -3.79 19.75 5.58
N MET A 111 -3.86 19.47 6.88
CA MET A 111 -5.10 19.22 7.62
C MET A 111 -6.17 20.32 7.42
N PHE A 112 -5.78 21.59 7.56
CA PHE A 112 -6.71 22.71 7.42
C PHE A 112 -7.24 22.87 5.99
N HIS A 113 -6.40 22.60 4.99
CA HIS A 113 -6.80 22.67 3.58
C HIS A 113 -7.77 21.52 3.23
N ILE A 114 -7.43 20.30 3.63
CA ILE A 114 -8.25 19.10 3.39
C ILE A 114 -9.64 19.24 4.04
N ARG A 115 -9.75 19.85 5.23
CA ARG A 115 -11.05 20.08 5.88
C ARG A 115 -11.91 21.15 5.21
N LYS A 116 -11.29 22.16 4.62
CA LYS A 116 -12.02 23.25 3.92
C LYS A 116 -12.52 22.80 2.55
N THR A 117 -11.79 21.89 1.89
CA THR A 117 -12.11 21.42 0.55
C THR A 117 -12.84 20.07 0.60
N GLU A 118 -14.13 20.07 0.26
CA GLU A 118 -14.98 18.88 0.32
C GLU A 118 -14.48 17.72 -0.57
N GLU A 119 -13.97 18.02 -1.76
CA GLU A 119 -13.42 17.00 -2.66
C GLU A 119 -12.26 16.23 -2.02
N LEU A 120 -11.33 16.93 -1.37
CA LEU A 120 -10.20 16.32 -0.68
C LEU A 120 -10.66 15.56 0.55
N TRP A 121 -11.64 16.08 1.30
CA TRP A 121 -12.25 15.39 2.42
C TRP A 121 -12.89 14.05 2.00
N ASN A 122 -13.51 14.00 0.82
CA ASN A 122 -14.13 12.79 0.30
C ASN A 122 -13.13 11.74 -0.19
N ARG A 123 -11.87 12.11 -0.41
CA ARG A 123 -10.76 11.19 -0.74
C ARG A 123 -10.24 10.40 0.47
N LEU A 124 -10.61 10.75 1.70
CA LEU A 124 -10.12 10.09 2.91
C LEU A 124 -10.96 8.86 3.29
N SER A 125 -10.30 7.87 3.89
CA SER A 125 -10.96 6.74 4.55
C SER A 125 -11.75 7.17 5.80
N LYS A 126 -12.61 6.28 6.33
CA LYS A 126 -13.38 6.56 7.55
C LYS A 126 -12.44 6.76 8.76
N GLU A 127 -11.40 5.97 8.83
CA GLU A 127 -10.36 5.97 9.88
C GLU A 127 -9.52 7.25 9.78
N GLU A 128 -9.15 7.66 8.57
CA GLU A 128 -8.45 8.92 8.30
C GLU A 128 -9.29 10.14 8.71
N LYS A 129 -10.60 10.12 8.44
CA LYS A 129 -11.55 11.15 8.91
C LYS A 129 -11.67 11.17 10.44
N LYS A 130 -11.64 10.01 11.09
CA LYS A 130 -11.65 9.93 12.57
C LYS A 130 -10.35 10.50 13.15
N PHE A 131 -9.22 10.17 12.54
CA PHE A 131 -7.90 10.66 12.93
C PHE A 131 -7.81 12.20 12.86
N THR A 132 -8.24 12.79 11.75
CA THR A 132 -8.26 14.26 11.58
C THR A 132 -9.14 14.97 12.60
N ARG A 133 -10.32 14.42 12.93
CA ARG A 133 -11.19 14.95 13.99
C ARG A 133 -10.49 14.93 15.34
N GLY A 134 -9.86 13.82 15.70
CA GLY A 134 -9.10 13.69 16.96
C GLY A 134 -7.98 14.72 17.08
N LYS A 135 -7.21 14.92 15.99
CA LYS A 135 -6.14 15.92 15.94
C LYS A 135 -6.65 17.36 16.04
N ASP A 136 -7.79 17.68 15.43
CA ASP A 136 -8.41 19.01 15.56
C ASP A 136 -8.74 19.35 17.02
N TYR A 137 -9.33 18.41 17.77
CA TYR A 137 -9.59 18.60 19.19
C TYR A 137 -8.30 18.85 19.98
N LEU A 138 -7.25 18.06 19.75
CA LEU A 138 -5.97 18.25 20.43
C LEU A 138 -5.33 19.61 20.10
N LEU A 139 -5.38 20.03 18.83
CA LEU A 139 -4.86 21.32 18.42
C LEU A 139 -5.63 22.48 19.06
N GLN A 140 -6.96 22.39 19.13
CA GLN A 140 -7.78 23.38 19.83
C GLN A 140 -7.44 23.46 21.31
N PHE A 141 -7.28 22.33 22.01
CA PHE A 141 -6.88 22.30 23.42
C PHE A 141 -5.47 22.83 23.65
N SER A 142 -4.51 22.53 22.76
CA SER A 142 -3.13 23.03 22.86
C SER A 142 -3.00 24.52 22.51
N PHE A 143 -3.96 25.05 21.75
CA PHE A 143 -3.99 26.44 21.30
C PHE A 143 -4.86 27.35 22.17
N VAL A 144 -5.60 26.82 23.17
CA VAL A 144 -6.25 27.68 24.18
C VAL A 144 -5.14 28.40 24.93
N PRO A 145 -4.96 29.72 24.76
CA PRO A 145 -3.96 30.43 25.52
C PRO A 145 -4.42 30.41 26.98
N SER A 146 -3.49 30.12 27.89
CA SER A 146 -3.67 30.21 29.34
C SER A 146 -4.04 31.64 29.73
N LYS A 147 -5.29 32.06 29.52
CA LYS A 147 -5.80 33.34 29.96
C LYS A 147 -6.70 33.11 31.16
N ASN A 148 -6.24 33.69 32.27
CA ASN A 148 -6.92 33.96 33.54
C ASN A 148 -6.67 32.95 34.66
N LEU A 149 -5.45 32.99 35.22
CA LEU A 149 -5.24 32.70 36.65
C LEU A 149 -4.80 33.93 37.48
N PHE A 150 -4.73 35.13 36.89
CA PHE A 150 -4.36 36.37 37.60
C PHE A 150 -5.45 37.44 37.45
N SER A 151 -6.63 37.20 38.03
CA SER A 151 -7.58 38.27 38.32
C SER A 151 -8.50 37.86 39.48
N LEU A 152 -7.93 37.67 40.67
CA LEU A 152 -8.66 37.64 41.95
C LEU A 152 -7.67 37.86 43.09
N GLN A 153 -7.17 39.09 43.19
CA GLN A 153 -6.75 39.67 44.46
C GLN A 153 -6.85 41.19 44.34
N VAL A 154 -8.02 41.70 44.69
CA VAL A 154 -8.21 43.04 45.26
C VAL A 154 -8.78 42.81 46.65
#